data_AF-A0A0D8XW65-F1
#
_entry.id   AF-A0A0D8XW65-F1
#
_cell.length_a   1.000
_cell.length_b   1.000
_cell.length_c   1.000
_cell.angle_alpha   90.00
_cell.angle_beta   90.00
_cell.angle_gamma   90.00
#
_symmetry.space_group_name_H-M   'P 1'
#
loop_
_entity.id
_entity.type
_entity.pdbx_description
1 polymer ?
#
loop_
_entity_poly.entity_id
_entity_poly.type
_entity_poly.pdbx_seq_one_letter_code
_entity_poly.pdbx_strand_id
1 'polypeptide(L)'
;MNVLPLPKRSKIFGMRYLAMIQSYNQEFCHVDINRFVTSASTPETLELIYLLTDVECEISGSLWDKAANLLFTTCPHNPKLQAFVTNQLIVVIQARSPCSLARFKFVLDKLNCAQPDADFLFMFCNEFLSRLRGYFSHIASQLIPLWIFSVLAYSTSREMETKRFTSLIWNHISQMLGSIASTISMELSLGNLEFNVVKFFMVLGSSKSSADIIRKIVADSVPLYMVNQIVILLKNDDDDLQERILRVCGEILTHVGHTLLAIAETEAHRIGLNRTSFVVLIQALVAKLLRSSMDLRFYAHVVPIYVSALIKLPYRMFIYSRIKDILIKFVEEPTIMSRISDNLADLNDVGCYNQLVKETDPRIRRFFDVQGST
;
A
#
# COMPACT_ATOMS: atom_id res chain seq x y z
N MET A 1 -22.17 13.29 -36.05
CA MET A 1 -22.77 13.19 -34.69
C MET A 1 -22.74 14.53 -33.96
N ASN A 2 -21.57 15.19 -33.87
CA ASN A 2 -21.41 16.46 -33.13
C ASN A 2 -22.39 17.58 -33.56
N VAL A 3 -22.80 17.59 -34.84
CA VAL A 3 -23.69 18.60 -35.44
C VAL A 3 -25.18 18.20 -35.41
N LEU A 4 -25.51 16.92 -35.23
CA LEU A 4 -26.90 16.44 -35.35
C LEU A 4 -27.71 16.74 -34.06
N PRO A 5 -29.03 16.99 -34.14
CA PRO A 5 -29.87 17.06 -32.94
C PRO A 5 -29.76 15.75 -32.16
N LEU A 6 -29.54 15.83 -30.84
CA LEU A 6 -29.55 14.65 -29.99
C LEU A 6 -30.96 14.02 -30.07
N PRO A 7 -31.09 12.72 -30.42
CA PRO A 7 -32.40 12.07 -30.43
C PRO A 7 -33.04 12.20 -29.05
N LYS A 8 -34.33 12.52 -28.97
CA LYS A 8 -35.13 12.60 -27.72
C LYS A 8 -35.31 11.25 -26.99
N ARG A 9 -34.41 10.26 -27.20
CA ARG A 9 -34.45 8.92 -26.60
C ARG A 9 -33.02 8.40 -26.40
N SER A 10 -32.50 8.50 -25.17
CA SER A 10 -31.16 8.05 -24.73
C SER A 10 -30.72 6.71 -25.33
N LYS A 11 -31.62 5.73 -25.33
CA LYS A 11 -31.35 4.35 -25.79
C LYS A 11 -30.99 4.25 -27.28
N ILE A 12 -31.66 5.02 -28.15
CA ILE A 12 -31.37 4.99 -29.60
C ILE A 12 -30.00 5.61 -29.88
N PHE A 13 -29.69 6.71 -29.19
CA PHE A 13 -28.37 7.33 -29.27
C PHE A 13 -27.29 6.35 -28.83
N GLY A 14 -27.44 5.72 -27.65
CA GLY A 14 -26.46 4.79 -27.11
C GLY A 14 -26.20 3.59 -28.03
N MET A 15 -27.24 2.98 -28.60
CA MET A 15 -27.08 1.87 -29.54
C MET A 15 -26.36 2.29 -30.83
N ARG A 16 -26.66 3.48 -31.36
CA ARG A 16 -25.95 4.01 -32.54
C ARG A 16 -24.51 4.37 -32.24
N TYR A 17 -24.24 4.92 -31.05
CA TYR A 17 -22.89 5.24 -30.58
C TYR A 17 -22.05 3.97 -30.46
N LEU A 18 -22.60 2.92 -29.84
CA LEU A 18 -21.96 1.60 -29.74
C LEU A 18 -21.70 0.98 -31.12
N ALA A 19 -22.69 0.99 -32.01
CA ALA A 19 -22.51 0.46 -33.37
C ALA A 19 -21.39 1.19 -34.14
N MET A 20 -21.29 2.50 -33.97
CA MET A 20 -20.24 3.32 -34.57
C MET A 20 -18.86 3.02 -33.98
N ILE A 21 -18.75 2.84 -32.66
CA ILE A 21 -17.53 2.36 -32.00
C ILE A 21 -17.06 1.04 -32.63
N GLN A 22 -17.98 0.08 -32.74
CA GLN A 22 -17.68 -1.27 -33.22
C GLN A 22 -17.30 -1.28 -34.69
N SER A 23 -17.87 -0.39 -35.49
CA SER A 23 -17.67 -0.34 -36.94
C SER A 23 -16.46 0.51 -37.35
N TYR A 24 -16.10 1.55 -36.56
CA TYR A 24 -15.10 2.55 -36.92
C TYR A 24 -14.11 2.83 -35.78
N ASN A 25 -13.62 1.79 -35.12
CA ASN A 25 -12.79 1.90 -33.90
C ASN A 25 -11.53 2.78 -34.05
N GLN A 26 -10.87 2.77 -35.21
CA GLN A 26 -9.63 3.54 -35.46
C GLN A 26 -9.90 5.05 -35.59
N GLU A 27 -11.04 5.43 -36.15
CA GLU A 27 -11.42 6.82 -36.42
C GLU A 27 -12.25 7.43 -35.28
N PHE A 28 -12.65 6.58 -34.32
CA PHE A 28 -13.60 6.93 -33.27
C PHE A 28 -13.08 7.98 -32.29
N CYS A 29 -11.76 8.13 -32.16
CA CYS A 29 -11.12 9.10 -31.25
C CYS A 29 -11.52 10.57 -31.53
N HIS A 30 -12.18 10.86 -32.66
CA HIS A 30 -12.66 12.20 -33.00
C HIS A 30 -14.15 12.43 -32.68
N VAL A 31 -14.87 11.41 -32.21
CA VAL A 31 -16.29 11.52 -31.86
C VAL A 31 -16.42 12.01 -30.43
N ASP A 32 -16.79 13.28 -30.26
CA ASP A 32 -16.99 13.87 -28.95
C ASP A 32 -18.41 13.60 -28.41
N ILE A 33 -18.47 12.92 -27.26
CA ILE A 33 -19.71 12.58 -26.57
C ILE A 33 -20.18 13.67 -25.59
N ASN A 34 -19.40 14.73 -25.38
CA ASN A 34 -19.65 15.77 -24.38
C ASN A 34 -21.05 16.37 -24.50
N ARG A 35 -21.52 16.65 -25.72
CA ARG A 35 -22.86 17.20 -25.94
C ARG A 35 -23.96 16.33 -25.32
N PHE A 36 -23.85 15.00 -25.46
CA PHE A 36 -24.77 14.08 -24.79
C PHE A 36 -24.59 14.16 -23.28
N VAL A 37 -23.36 14.00 -22.78
CA VAL A 37 -23.04 13.97 -21.34
C VAL A 37 -23.51 15.22 -20.60
N THR A 38 -23.44 16.40 -21.24
CA THR A 38 -23.90 17.66 -20.65
C THR A 38 -25.42 17.82 -20.60
N SER A 39 -26.14 17.15 -21.51
CA SER A 39 -27.60 17.28 -21.66
C SER A 39 -28.39 16.15 -21.01
N ALA A 40 -27.77 14.97 -20.89
CA ALA A 40 -28.41 13.77 -20.39
C ALA A 40 -28.60 13.83 -18.88
N SER A 41 -29.73 13.30 -18.42
CA SER A 41 -29.96 13.05 -17.00
C SER A 41 -29.05 11.93 -16.48
N THR A 42 -28.94 11.81 -15.15
CA THR A 42 -28.15 10.73 -14.52
C THR A 42 -28.61 9.32 -14.96
N PRO A 43 -29.92 8.99 -14.99
CA PRO A 43 -30.37 7.69 -15.49
C PRO A 43 -29.95 7.41 -16.94
N GLU A 44 -30.11 8.39 -17.83
CA GLU A 44 -29.72 8.25 -19.24
C GLU A 44 -28.20 8.08 -19.42
N THR A 45 -27.42 8.75 -18.57
CA THR A 45 -25.96 8.59 -18.53
C THR A 45 -25.57 7.18 -18.07
N LEU A 46 -26.24 6.65 -17.04
CA LEU A 46 -25.99 5.30 -16.54
C LEU A 46 -26.37 4.23 -17.57
N GLU A 47 -27.51 4.38 -18.25
CA GLU A 47 -27.90 3.49 -19.34
C GLU A 47 -26.84 3.43 -20.43
N LEU A 48 -26.32 4.60 -20.83
CA LEU A 48 -25.24 4.67 -21.80
C LEU A 48 -23.96 4.01 -21.31
N ILE A 49 -23.53 4.29 -20.08
CA ILE A 49 -22.34 3.68 -19.47
C ILE A 49 -22.47 2.15 -19.47
N TYR A 50 -23.63 1.61 -19.10
CA TYR A 50 -23.85 0.17 -19.07
C TYR A 50 -23.71 -0.49 -20.44
N LEU A 51 -24.13 0.20 -21.50
CA LEU A 51 -23.95 -0.26 -22.89
C LEU A 51 -22.48 -0.24 -23.34
N LEU A 52 -21.67 0.63 -22.73
CA LEU A 52 -20.28 0.87 -23.14
C LEU A 52 -19.25 0.21 -22.21
N THR A 53 -19.69 -0.59 -21.23
CA THR A 53 -18.84 -1.21 -20.19
C THR A 53 -17.63 -1.94 -20.77
N ASP A 54 -17.84 -2.73 -21.82
CA ASP A 54 -16.85 -3.65 -22.40
C ASP A 54 -16.20 -3.11 -23.69
N VAL A 55 -16.33 -1.81 -23.94
CA VAL A 55 -15.74 -1.19 -25.14
C VAL A 55 -14.22 -1.14 -25.03
N GLU A 56 -13.53 -1.68 -26.03
CA GLU A 56 -12.06 -1.75 -26.10
C GLU A 56 -11.40 -0.53 -26.78
N CYS A 57 -12.17 0.52 -27.10
CA CYS A 57 -11.64 1.78 -27.62
C CYS A 57 -11.80 2.92 -26.62
N GLU A 58 -10.94 3.95 -26.75
CA GLU A 58 -11.05 5.14 -25.92
C GLU A 58 -12.32 5.92 -26.26
N ILE A 59 -13.15 6.15 -25.26
CA ILE A 59 -14.28 7.05 -25.37
C ILE A 59 -13.82 8.47 -25.10
N SER A 60 -13.85 9.30 -26.14
CA SER A 60 -13.46 10.70 -26.07
C SER A 60 -14.47 11.56 -25.31
N GLY A 61 -14.01 12.67 -24.74
CA GLY A 61 -14.82 13.58 -23.94
C GLY A 61 -14.85 13.23 -22.45
N SER A 62 -15.85 13.75 -21.74
CA SER A 62 -15.96 13.77 -20.28
C SER A 62 -16.81 12.63 -19.71
N LEU A 63 -17.14 11.61 -20.52
CA LEU A 63 -17.97 10.49 -20.05
C LEU A 63 -17.28 9.73 -18.91
N TRP A 64 -15.97 9.49 -19.02
CA TRP A 64 -15.20 8.86 -17.96
C TRP A 64 -15.24 9.69 -16.68
N ASP A 65 -15.04 11.01 -16.77
CA ASP A 65 -15.04 11.90 -15.60
C ASP A 65 -16.41 11.92 -14.93
N LYS A 66 -17.50 11.92 -15.73
CA LYS A 66 -18.87 11.80 -15.22
C LYS A 66 -19.11 10.44 -14.55
N ALA A 67 -18.64 9.35 -15.17
CA ALA A 67 -18.77 7.99 -14.63
C ALA A 67 -18.01 7.82 -13.31
N ALA A 68 -16.76 8.29 -13.27
CA ALA A 68 -15.93 8.26 -12.07
C ALA A 68 -16.55 9.10 -10.95
N ASN A 69 -17.05 10.31 -11.25
CA ASN A 69 -17.76 11.11 -10.26
C ASN A 69 -19.02 10.42 -9.74
N LEU A 70 -19.84 9.82 -10.62
CA LEU A 70 -21.02 9.07 -10.21
C LEU A 70 -20.63 7.89 -9.32
N LEU A 71 -19.55 7.17 -9.66
CA LEU A 71 -19.07 6.03 -8.89
C LEU A 71 -18.73 6.47 -7.47
N PHE A 72 -17.84 7.46 -7.33
CA PHE A 72 -17.31 7.82 -6.00
C PHE A 72 -18.21 8.73 -5.16
N THR A 73 -19.36 9.18 -5.68
CA THR A 73 -20.26 10.09 -4.94
C THR A 73 -21.70 9.60 -4.82
N THR A 74 -22.23 8.94 -5.86
CA THR A 74 -23.68 8.67 -5.97
C THR A 74 -23.98 7.16 -6.00
N CYS A 75 -23.13 6.36 -6.63
CA CYS A 75 -23.36 4.93 -6.88
C CYS A 75 -22.10 4.08 -6.63
N PRO A 76 -21.52 4.07 -5.40
CA PRO A 76 -20.23 3.44 -5.11
C PRO A 76 -20.14 1.94 -5.36
N HIS A 77 -21.26 1.22 -5.20
CA HIS A 77 -21.32 -0.24 -5.34
C HIS A 77 -21.92 -0.69 -6.68
N ASN A 78 -21.96 0.18 -7.69
CA ASN A 78 -22.53 -0.17 -8.97
C ASN A 78 -21.52 -0.95 -9.83
N PRO A 79 -21.72 -2.27 -10.06
CA PRO A 79 -20.71 -3.12 -10.67
C PRO A 79 -20.42 -2.75 -12.12
N LYS A 80 -21.43 -2.29 -12.88
CA LYS A 80 -21.24 -1.86 -14.27
C LYS A 80 -20.48 -0.55 -14.36
N LEU A 81 -20.75 0.36 -13.44
CA LEU A 81 -20.04 1.64 -13.37
C LEU A 81 -18.57 1.44 -12.98
N GLN A 82 -18.33 0.58 -11.98
CA GLN A 82 -17.01 0.12 -11.58
C GLN A 82 -16.25 -0.50 -12.77
N ALA A 83 -16.88 -1.46 -13.46
CA ALA A 83 -16.29 -2.12 -14.64
C ALA A 83 -15.98 -1.13 -15.77
N PHE A 84 -16.88 -0.18 -16.07
CA PHE A 84 -16.66 0.85 -17.09
C PHE A 84 -15.46 1.74 -16.74
N VAL A 85 -15.41 2.26 -15.51
CA VAL A 85 -14.33 3.15 -15.06
C VAL A 85 -12.98 2.45 -15.16
N THR A 86 -12.90 1.19 -14.70
CA THR A 86 -11.69 0.36 -14.78
C THR A 86 -11.31 0.04 -16.21
N ASN A 87 -12.25 -0.44 -17.03
CA ASN A 87 -11.99 -0.83 -18.42
C ASN A 87 -11.49 0.35 -19.25
N GLN A 88 -12.19 1.49 -19.20
CA GLN A 88 -11.78 2.68 -19.94
C GLN A 88 -10.43 3.22 -19.46
N LEU A 89 -10.10 3.10 -18.16
CA LEU A 89 -8.78 3.47 -17.66
C LEU A 89 -7.66 2.61 -18.27
N ILE A 90 -7.88 1.29 -18.33
CA ILE A 90 -6.93 0.35 -18.95
C ILE A 90 -6.73 0.71 -20.43
N VAL A 91 -7.83 0.94 -21.16
CA VAL A 91 -7.80 1.29 -22.58
C VAL A 91 -7.01 2.58 -22.82
N VAL A 92 -7.27 3.65 -22.07
CA VAL A 92 -6.55 4.92 -22.28
C VAL A 92 -5.07 4.85 -21.90
N ILE A 93 -4.70 4.01 -20.93
CA ILE A 93 -3.29 3.77 -20.58
C ILE A 93 -2.60 3.00 -21.70
N GLN A 94 -3.23 1.94 -22.21
CA GLN A 94 -2.70 1.15 -23.32
C GLN A 94 -2.56 1.99 -24.59
N ALA A 95 -3.50 2.90 -24.84
CA ALA A 95 -3.47 3.87 -25.94
C ALA A 95 -2.48 5.03 -25.71
N ARG A 96 -1.87 5.14 -24.51
CA ARG A 96 -0.99 6.25 -24.11
C ARG A 96 -1.65 7.63 -24.26
N SER A 97 -2.96 7.69 -23.98
CA SER A 97 -3.73 8.93 -24.00
C SER A 97 -3.14 9.95 -23.01
N PRO A 98 -3.11 11.25 -23.34
CA PRO A 98 -2.54 12.29 -22.47
C PRO A 98 -3.24 12.36 -21.10
N CYS A 99 -4.51 11.96 -21.01
CA CYS A 99 -5.30 12.00 -19.78
C CYS A 99 -5.12 10.75 -18.90
N SER A 100 -4.47 9.70 -19.41
CA SER A 100 -4.40 8.38 -18.76
C SER A 100 -3.79 8.44 -17.34
N LEU A 101 -2.68 9.15 -17.17
CA LEU A 101 -2.01 9.30 -15.88
C LEU A 101 -2.86 10.09 -14.87
N ALA A 102 -3.55 11.14 -15.33
CA ALA A 102 -4.42 11.95 -14.47
C ALA A 102 -5.62 11.13 -13.97
N ARG A 103 -6.25 10.35 -14.87
CA ARG A 103 -7.34 9.44 -14.52
C ARG A 103 -6.89 8.32 -13.58
N PHE A 104 -5.70 7.77 -13.80
CA PHE A 104 -5.13 6.74 -12.93
C PHE A 104 -4.88 7.29 -11.52
N LYS A 105 -4.24 8.45 -11.40
CA LYS A 105 -4.03 9.12 -10.12
C LYS A 105 -5.33 9.43 -9.41
N PHE A 106 -6.35 9.88 -10.13
CA PHE A 106 -7.67 10.11 -9.55
C PHE A 106 -8.26 8.85 -8.92
N VAL A 107 -8.18 7.69 -9.58
CA VAL A 107 -8.66 6.43 -9.01
C VAL A 107 -7.80 6.00 -7.81
N LEU A 108 -6.47 6.13 -7.90
CA LEU A 108 -5.58 5.86 -6.77
C LEU A 108 -5.92 6.71 -5.56
N ASP A 109 -6.16 8.02 -5.73
CA ASP A 109 -6.51 8.92 -4.63
C ASP A 109 -7.79 8.48 -3.92
N LYS A 110 -8.74 7.87 -4.64
CA LYS A 110 -9.96 7.31 -4.06
C LYS A 110 -9.72 6.00 -3.31
N LEU A 111 -8.78 5.18 -3.76
CA LEU A 111 -8.37 3.94 -3.08
C LEU A 111 -7.39 4.19 -1.91
N ASN A 112 -6.66 5.30 -1.94
CA ASN A 112 -5.70 5.70 -0.89
C ASN A 112 -6.38 6.42 0.29
N CYS A 113 -7.69 6.25 0.47
CA CYS A 113 -8.44 6.83 1.58
C CYS A 113 -8.37 5.96 2.85
N ALA A 114 -8.82 6.49 3.99
CA ALA A 114 -8.74 5.82 5.29
C ALA A 114 -9.25 4.37 5.32
N GLN A 115 -10.35 4.09 4.61
CA GLN A 115 -10.97 2.77 4.49
C GLN A 115 -11.45 2.61 3.05
N PRO A 116 -10.64 2.01 2.16
CA PRO A 116 -11.07 1.78 0.79
C PRO A 116 -12.22 0.76 0.74
N ASP A 117 -13.11 0.95 -0.23
CA ASP A 117 -14.08 -0.09 -0.60
C ASP A 117 -13.30 -1.31 -1.10
N ALA A 118 -13.38 -2.41 -0.35
CA ALA A 118 -12.63 -3.62 -0.64
C ALA A 118 -13.08 -4.30 -1.93
N ASP A 119 -14.37 -4.25 -2.28
CA ASP A 119 -14.87 -4.85 -3.53
C ASP A 119 -14.30 -4.10 -4.73
N PHE A 120 -14.36 -2.77 -4.69
CA PHE A 120 -13.80 -1.94 -5.74
C PHE A 120 -12.27 -2.05 -5.80
N LEU A 121 -11.57 -2.06 -4.66
CA LEU A 121 -10.12 -2.25 -4.57
C LEU A 121 -9.67 -3.52 -5.29
N PHE A 122 -10.26 -4.67 -4.94
CA PHE A 122 -9.86 -5.95 -5.51
C PHE A 122 -10.30 -6.10 -6.97
N MET A 123 -11.50 -5.66 -7.32
CA MET A 123 -11.94 -5.64 -8.72
C MET A 123 -11.00 -4.80 -9.56
N PHE A 124 -10.72 -3.56 -9.13
CA PHE A 124 -9.83 -2.64 -9.82
C PHE A 124 -8.44 -3.21 -9.96
N CYS A 125 -7.77 -3.58 -8.86
CA CYS A 125 -6.37 -4.02 -8.91
C CYS A 125 -6.20 -5.31 -9.72
N ASN A 126 -7.10 -6.29 -9.56
CA ASN A 126 -7.00 -7.56 -10.27
C ASN A 126 -7.28 -7.41 -11.77
N GLU A 127 -8.30 -6.63 -12.15
CA GLU A 127 -8.64 -6.40 -13.56
C GLU A 127 -7.60 -5.50 -14.25
N PHE A 128 -7.11 -4.50 -13.53
CA PHE A 128 -6.08 -3.60 -14.03
C PHE A 128 -4.78 -4.36 -14.30
N LEU A 129 -4.28 -5.13 -13.33
CA LEU A 129 -3.03 -5.87 -13.48
C LEU A 129 -3.13 -7.05 -14.46
N SER A 130 -4.28 -7.73 -14.56
CA SER A 130 -4.45 -8.84 -15.52
C SER A 130 -4.31 -8.39 -16.97
N ARG A 131 -4.62 -7.13 -17.26
CA ARG A 131 -4.61 -6.54 -18.61
C ARG A 131 -3.43 -5.59 -18.84
N LEU A 132 -2.67 -5.27 -17.80
CA LEU A 132 -1.50 -4.41 -17.93
C LEU A 132 -0.35 -5.17 -18.59
N ARG A 133 0.12 -4.71 -19.75
CA ARG A 133 1.31 -5.27 -20.41
C ARG A 133 2.60 -4.78 -19.74
N GLY A 134 3.68 -5.55 -19.86
CA GLY A 134 4.96 -5.30 -19.16
C GLY A 134 5.58 -3.91 -19.32
N TYR A 135 5.28 -3.17 -20.40
CA TYR A 135 5.78 -1.80 -20.63
C TYR A 135 5.23 -0.74 -19.65
N PHE A 136 4.24 -1.09 -18.83
CA PHE A 136 3.63 -0.17 -17.85
C PHE A 136 4.03 -0.51 -16.40
N SER A 137 5.19 -1.13 -16.19
CA SER A 137 5.71 -1.51 -14.86
C SER A 137 5.72 -0.36 -13.85
N HIS A 138 6.03 0.87 -14.29
CA HIS A 138 5.99 2.09 -13.46
C HIS A 138 4.59 2.49 -12.97
N ILE A 139 3.53 2.00 -13.63
CA ILE A 139 2.15 2.18 -13.19
C ILE A 139 1.81 1.10 -12.17
N ALA A 140 2.20 -0.15 -12.43
CA ALA A 140 2.03 -1.25 -11.48
C ALA A 140 2.73 -0.99 -10.14
N SER A 141 3.90 -0.33 -10.13
CA SER A 141 4.61 0.00 -8.89
C SER A 141 3.82 0.93 -7.97
N GLN A 142 2.93 1.77 -8.52
CA GLN A 142 2.06 2.65 -7.71
C GLN A 142 0.95 1.86 -6.99
N LEU A 143 0.74 0.58 -7.32
CA LEU A 143 -0.19 -0.32 -6.63
C LEU A 143 0.46 -1.08 -5.47
N ILE A 144 1.78 -0.99 -5.29
CA ILE A 144 2.50 -1.69 -4.21
C ILE A 144 1.97 -1.31 -2.82
N PRO A 145 1.73 -0.02 -2.49
CA PRO A 145 1.15 0.34 -1.19
C PRO A 145 -0.23 -0.28 -0.95
N LEU A 146 -1.08 -0.31 -1.99
CA LEU A 146 -2.40 -0.94 -1.93
C LEU A 146 -2.28 -2.45 -1.74
N TRP A 147 -1.31 -3.10 -2.38
CA TRP A 147 -1.04 -4.52 -2.17
C TRP A 147 -0.59 -4.81 -0.74
N ILE A 148 0.37 -4.05 -0.20
CA ILE A 148 0.83 -4.23 1.19
C ILE A 148 -0.35 -4.02 2.14
N PHE A 149 -1.12 -2.95 1.95
CA PHE A 149 -2.34 -2.71 2.73
C PHE A 149 -3.32 -3.89 2.64
N SER A 150 -3.58 -4.43 1.45
CA SER A 150 -4.48 -5.57 1.28
C SER A 150 -4.00 -6.83 2.00
N VAL A 151 -2.70 -7.10 1.98
CA VAL A 151 -2.12 -8.23 2.74
C VAL A 151 -2.33 -8.03 4.24
N LEU A 152 -2.10 -6.81 4.74
CA LEU A 152 -2.30 -6.50 6.15
C LEU A 152 -3.78 -6.58 6.56
N ALA A 153 -4.68 -6.01 5.77
CA ALA A 153 -6.09 -5.85 6.11
C ALA A 153 -6.96 -7.09 5.81
N TYR A 154 -6.64 -7.83 4.74
CA TYR A 154 -7.59 -8.75 4.12
C TYR A 154 -7.05 -10.15 3.84
N SER A 155 -5.80 -10.48 4.20
CA SER A 155 -5.23 -11.81 3.91
C SER A 155 -6.03 -13.00 4.49
N THR A 156 -6.83 -12.78 5.53
CA THR A 156 -7.74 -13.77 6.12
C THR A 156 -9.19 -13.62 5.66
N SER A 157 -9.72 -12.39 5.63
CA SER A 157 -11.14 -12.15 5.34
C SER A 157 -11.49 -12.18 3.85
N ARG A 158 -10.52 -11.93 2.97
CA ARG A 158 -10.65 -11.98 1.49
C ARG A 158 -9.42 -12.65 0.89
N GLU A 159 -9.14 -13.86 1.37
CA GLU A 159 -7.91 -14.60 1.08
C GLU A 159 -7.71 -14.81 -0.43
N MET A 160 -8.75 -15.20 -1.16
CA MET A 160 -8.65 -15.54 -2.59
C MET A 160 -8.38 -14.31 -3.45
N GLU A 161 -9.04 -13.19 -3.17
CA GLU A 161 -8.82 -11.92 -3.85
C GLU A 161 -7.43 -11.37 -3.56
N THR A 162 -6.97 -11.50 -2.30
CA THR A 162 -5.62 -11.08 -1.89
C THR A 162 -4.54 -11.96 -2.52
N LYS A 163 -4.76 -13.29 -2.62
CA LYS A 163 -3.88 -14.21 -3.36
C LYS A 163 -3.79 -13.84 -4.84
N ARG A 164 -4.94 -13.55 -5.48
CA ARG A 164 -4.97 -13.13 -6.89
C ARG A 164 -4.22 -11.82 -7.09
N PHE A 165 -4.45 -10.82 -6.24
CA PHE A 165 -3.76 -9.54 -6.31
C PHE A 165 -2.24 -9.74 -6.12
N THR A 166 -1.85 -10.52 -5.12
CA THR A 166 -0.44 -10.84 -4.85
C THR A 166 0.22 -11.53 -6.04
N SER A 167 -0.42 -12.53 -6.64
CA SER A 167 0.08 -13.22 -7.83
C SER A 167 0.32 -12.27 -9.00
N LEU A 168 -0.64 -11.40 -9.29
CA LEU A 168 -0.58 -10.46 -10.40
C LEU A 168 0.48 -9.37 -10.18
N ILE A 169 0.50 -8.75 -9.00
CA ILE A 169 1.46 -7.67 -8.72
C ILE A 169 2.88 -8.20 -8.59
N TRP A 170 3.05 -9.43 -8.11
CA TRP A 170 4.38 -10.04 -7.96
C TRP A 170 5.13 -10.19 -9.28
N ASN A 171 4.43 -10.43 -10.39
CA ASN A 171 5.05 -10.46 -11.71
C ASN A 171 5.75 -9.13 -12.03
N HIS A 172 5.14 -8.01 -11.64
CA HIS A 172 5.72 -6.68 -11.82
C HIS A 172 6.80 -6.37 -10.78
N ILE A 173 6.58 -6.76 -9.52
CA ILE A 173 7.57 -6.62 -8.44
C ILE A 173 8.84 -7.40 -8.78
N SER A 174 8.72 -8.63 -9.29
CA SER A 174 9.85 -9.48 -9.63
C SER A 174 10.68 -8.87 -10.76
N GLN A 175 10.04 -8.25 -11.76
CA GLN A 175 10.76 -7.52 -12.81
C GLN A 175 11.48 -6.29 -12.25
N MET A 176 10.81 -5.53 -11.38
CA MET A 176 11.42 -4.36 -10.71
C MET A 176 12.63 -4.78 -9.86
N LEU A 177 12.49 -5.81 -9.04
CA LEU A 177 13.55 -6.28 -8.17
C LEU A 177 14.65 -7.05 -8.92
N GLY A 178 14.35 -7.70 -10.04
CA GLY A 178 15.36 -8.35 -10.89
C GLY A 178 16.39 -7.36 -11.43
N SER A 179 16.02 -6.08 -11.60
CA SER A 179 16.97 -5.00 -11.94
C SER A 179 17.90 -4.59 -10.78
N ILE A 180 17.59 -5.01 -9.55
CA ILE A 180 18.23 -4.60 -8.30
C ILE A 180 19.01 -5.75 -7.64
N ALA A 181 18.54 -6.99 -7.83
CA ALA A 181 19.09 -8.20 -7.25
C ALA A 181 18.92 -9.37 -8.24
N SER A 182 19.83 -9.48 -9.21
CA SER A 182 19.77 -10.47 -10.29
C SER A 182 19.92 -11.93 -9.84
N THR A 183 20.41 -12.17 -8.62
CA THR A 183 20.70 -13.51 -8.08
C THR A 183 19.65 -14.09 -7.14
N ILE A 184 18.60 -13.33 -6.78
CA ILE A 184 17.60 -13.81 -5.82
C ILE A 184 16.49 -14.55 -6.57
N SER A 185 16.33 -15.85 -6.30
CA SER A 185 15.16 -16.60 -6.77
C SER A 185 13.89 -16.02 -6.15
N MET A 186 13.07 -15.40 -7.00
CA MET A 186 11.83 -14.73 -6.62
C MET A 186 10.63 -15.65 -6.73
N GLU A 187 10.82 -16.94 -6.43
CA GLU A 187 9.70 -17.88 -6.36
C GLU A 187 8.66 -17.41 -5.34
N LEU A 188 7.41 -17.50 -5.76
CA LEU A 188 6.26 -17.01 -5.01
C LEU A 188 5.59 -18.18 -4.31
N SER A 189 5.43 -18.04 -3.00
CA SER A 189 4.60 -18.96 -2.19
C SER A 189 3.26 -18.30 -1.94
N LEU A 190 2.21 -18.75 -2.65
CA LEU A 190 0.83 -18.24 -2.44
C LEU A 190 0.24 -18.63 -1.07
N GLY A 191 0.89 -19.53 -0.33
CA GLY A 191 0.41 -20.00 0.97
C GLY A 191 0.63 -19.00 2.11
N ASN A 192 1.64 -18.13 2.02
CA ASN A 192 1.92 -17.14 3.05
C ASN A 192 2.08 -15.74 2.43
N LEU A 193 0.99 -14.99 2.42
CA LEU A 193 0.93 -13.65 1.84
C LEU A 193 1.79 -12.64 2.60
N GLU A 194 1.83 -12.75 3.94
CA GLU A 194 2.68 -11.94 4.82
C GLU A 194 4.16 -12.11 4.45
N PHE A 195 4.58 -13.35 4.22
CA PHE A 195 5.94 -13.68 3.81
C PHE A 195 6.34 -13.02 2.50
N ASN A 196 5.44 -12.86 1.52
CA ASN A 196 5.76 -12.19 0.26
C ASN A 196 6.05 -10.69 0.47
N VAL A 197 5.32 -10.03 1.39
CA VAL A 197 5.61 -8.64 1.80
C VAL A 197 6.95 -8.56 2.51
N VAL A 198 7.22 -9.47 3.46
CA VAL A 198 8.51 -9.51 4.15
C VAL A 198 9.66 -9.75 3.17
N LYS A 199 9.52 -10.71 2.26
CA LYS A 199 10.50 -11.03 1.21
C LYS A 199 10.78 -9.81 0.32
N PHE A 200 9.75 -9.05 -0.05
CA PHE A 200 9.91 -7.80 -0.80
C PHE A 200 10.84 -6.82 -0.09
N PHE A 201 10.60 -6.51 1.19
CA PHE A 201 11.45 -5.59 1.94
C PHE A 201 12.82 -6.17 2.30
N MET A 202 12.91 -7.48 2.54
CA MET A 202 14.18 -8.17 2.76
C MET A 202 15.10 -8.03 1.54
N VAL A 203 14.57 -8.19 0.32
CA VAL A 203 15.36 -8.01 -0.92
C VAL A 203 15.84 -6.57 -1.04
N LEU A 204 14.98 -5.60 -0.75
CA LEU A 204 15.36 -4.17 -0.78
C LEU A 204 16.45 -3.84 0.25
N GLY A 205 16.32 -4.36 1.48
CA GLY A 205 17.28 -4.12 2.56
C GLY A 205 18.63 -4.81 2.39
N SER A 206 18.68 -5.92 1.66
CA SER A 206 19.91 -6.69 1.38
C SER A 206 20.56 -6.36 0.04
N SER A 207 19.94 -5.49 -0.77
CA SER A 207 20.47 -5.15 -2.09
C SER A 207 21.75 -4.32 -2.02
N LYS A 208 22.68 -4.61 -2.94
CA LYS A 208 23.89 -3.82 -3.18
C LYS A 208 23.70 -2.71 -4.22
N SER A 209 22.47 -2.53 -4.72
CA SER A 209 22.13 -1.46 -5.66
C SER A 209 22.32 -0.07 -5.04
N SER A 210 22.28 0.97 -5.88
CA SER A 210 22.36 2.35 -5.41
C SER A 210 21.33 2.64 -4.32
N ALA A 211 21.80 3.25 -3.23
CA ALA A 211 20.97 3.65 -2.10
C ALA A 211 19.80 4.57 -2.54
N ASP A 212 19.98 5.38 -3.58
CA ASP A 212 18.93 6.27 -4.08
C ASP A 212 17.79 5.51 -4.77
N ILE A 213 18.11 4.44 -5.50
CA ILE A 213 17.11 3.58 -6.15
C ILE A 213 16.29 2.87 -5.09
N ILE A 214 16.96 2.26 -4.10
CA ILE A 214 16.30 1.57 -2.98
C ILE A 214 15.44 2.57 -2.19
N ARG A 215 15.97 3.75 -1.89
CA ARG A 215 15.26 4.81 -1.18
C ARG A 215 13.97 5.20 -1.91
N LYS A 216 14.02 5.38 -3.22
CA LYS A 216 12.84 5.73 -4.03
C LYS A 216 11.77 4.63 -3.94
N ILE A 217 12.16 3.37 -4.12
CA ILE A 217 11.19 2.26 -4.07
C ILE A 217 10.58 2.13 -2.67
N VAL A 218 11.38 2.26 -1.61
CA VAL A 218 10.88 2.22 -0.24
C VAL A 218 9.93 3.39 0.05
N ALA A 219 10.25 4.60 -0.41
CA ALA A 219 9.37 5.78 -0.26
C ALA A 219 8.04 5.58 -0.99
N ASP A 220 8.08 5.05 -2.21
CA ASP A 220 6.89 4.78 -3.02
C ASP A 220 6.07 3.61 -2.44
N SER A 221 6.69 2.69 -1.70
CA SER A 221 6.04 1.49 -1.12
C SER A 221 5.45 1.73 0.27
N VAL A 222 6.00 2.67 1.04
CA VAL A 222 5.51 3.01 2.40
C VAL A 222 5.16 4.52 2.49
N PRO A 223 4.21 4.99 1.67
CA PRO A 223 3.79 6.38 1.70
C PRO A 223 2.92 6.69 2.92
N LEU A 224 2.85 7.97 3.28
CA LEU A 224 2.16 8.41 4.51
C LEU A 224 0.68 8.02 4.55
N TYR A 225 -0.02 8.02 3.42
CA TYR A 225 -1.43 7.63 3.37
C TYR A 225 -1.63 6.16 3.77
N MET A 226 -0.73 5.27 3.35
CA MET A 226 -0.78 3.84 3.70
C MET A 226 -0.48 3.67 5.19
N VAL A 227 0.49 4.42 5.72
CA VAL A 227 0.76 4.42 7.16
C VAL A 227 -0.47 4.88 7.95
N ASN A 228 -1.17 5.93 7.51
CA ASN A 228 -2.40 6.39 8.14
C ASN A 228 -3.51 5.33 8.10
N GLN A 229 -3.64 4.57 7.01
CA GLN A 229 -4.55 3.42 6.94
C GLN A 229 -4.17 2.36 7.98
N ILE A 230 -2.88 2.03 8.13
CA ILE A 230 -2.39 1.10 9.17
C ILE A 230 -2.74 1.62 10.57
N VAL A 231 -2.56 2.91 10.85
CA VAL A 231 -2.94 3.52 12.14
C VAL A 231 -4.42 3.31 12.45
N ILE A 232 -5.28 3.37 11.44
CA ILE A 232 -6.72 3.11 11.60
C ILE A 232 -6.97 1.63 11.88
N LEU A 233 -6.35 0.72 11.12
CA LEU A 233 -6.49 -0.73 11.34
C LEU A 233 -6.07 -1.14 12.75
N LEU A 234 -5.00 -0.56 13.29
CA LEU A 234 -4.53 -0.85 14.66
C LEU A 234 -5.51 -0.40 15.76
N LYS A 235 -6.48 0.45 15.43
CA LYS A 235 -7.55 0.86 16.34
C LYS A 235 -8.78 -0.05 16.29
N ASN A 236 -8.89 -0.94 15.29
CA ASN A 236 -9.97 -1.92 15.23
C ASN A 236 -9.80 -2.94 16.35
N ASP A 237 -10.89 -3.49 16.89
CA ASP A 237 -10.89 -4.49 17.97
C ASP A 237 -10.70 -5.94 17.47
N ASP A 238 -9.93 -6.12 16.40
CA ASP A 238 -9.60 -7.43 15.82
C ASP A 238 -8.15 -7.80 16.17
N ASP A 239 -7.98 -8.69 17.15
CA ASP A 239 -6.66 -9.09 17.65
C ASP A 239 -5.83 -9.80 16.57
N ASP A 240 -6.42 -10.68 15.76
CA ASP A 240 -5.73 -11.40 14.69
C ASP A 240 -5.20 -10.42 13.61
N LEU A 241 -5.99 -9.40 13.28
CA LEU A 241 -5.58 -8.32 12.38
C LEU A 241 -4.43 -7.51 12.99
N GLN A 242 -4.53 -7.12 14.25
CA GLN A 242 -3.50 -6.33 14.92
C GLN A 242 -2.19 -7.10 15.07
N GLU A 243 -2.26 -8.38 15.45
CA GLU A 243 -1.09 -9.26 15.57
C GLU A 243 -0.35 -9.38 14.23
N ARG A 244 -1.10 -9.55 13.14
CA ARG A 244 -0.57 -9.57 11.78
C ARG A 244 0.15 -8.27 11.41
N ILE A 245 -0.48 -7.14 11.67
CA ILE A 245 0.12 -5.83 11.40
C ILE A 245 1.41 -5.67 12.19
N LEU A 246 1.40 -5.96 13.48
CA LEU A 246 2.58 -5.84 14.33
C LEU A 246 3.72 -6.76 13.86
N ARG A 247 3.42 -8.01 13.51
CA ARG A 247 4.41 -8.97 13.00
C ARG A 247 5.03 -8.50 11.68
N VAL A 248 4.22 -8.20 10.68
CA VAL A 248 4.70 -7.80 9.35
C VAL A 248 5.43 -6.46 9.42
N CYS A 249 4.89 -5.45 10.12
CA CYS A 249 5.57 -4.17 10.25
C CYS A 249 6.87 -4.27 11.05
N GLY A 250 6.97 -5.19 12.02
CA GLY A 250 8.23 -5.48 12.72
C GLY A 250 9.32 -5.92 11.75
N GLU A 251 9.00 -6.85 10.85
CA GLU A 251 9.93 -7.31 9.80
C GLU A 251 10.28 -6.21 8.78
N ILE A 252 9.30 -5.38 8.38
CA ILE A 252 9.57 -4.22 7.51
C ILE A 252 10.62 -3.31 8.18
N LEU A 253 10.46 -3.01 9.46
CA LEU A 253 11.40 -2.18 10.21
C LEU A 253 12.79 -2.82 10.32
N THR A 254 12.85 -4.14 10.55
CA THR A 254 14.11 -4.89 10.57
C THR A 254 14.89 -4.75 9.27
N HIS A 255 14.21 -4.86 8.12
CA HIS A 255 14.88 -4.88 6.82
C HIS A 255 15.14 -3.50 6.22
N VAL A 256 14.21 -2.55 6.37
CA VAL A 256 14.31 -1.23 5.71
C VAL A 256 14.16 -0.04 6.66
N GLY A 257 14.19 -0.26 7.99
CA GLY A 257 14.06 0.81 8.98
C GLY A 257 15.09 1.94 8.83
N HIS A 258 16.34 1.61 8.50
CA HIS A 258 17.38 2.61 8.19
C HIS A 258 17.01 3.49 7.00
N THR A 259 16.53 2.87 5.92
CA THR A 259 16.11 3.58 4.71
C THR A 259 14.90 4.46 5.00
N LEU A 260 13.91 3.95 5.74
CA LEU A 260 12.73 4.72 6.16
C LEU A 260 13.10 5.93 7.02
N LEU A 261 14.06 5.78 7.96
CA LEU A 261 14.56 6.90 8.75
C LEU A 261 15.25 7.94 7.86
N ALA A 262 16.12 7.52 6.95
CA ALA A 262 16.80 8.45 6.03
C ALA A 262 15.82 9.21 5.12
N ILE A 263 14.75 8.56 4.67
CA ILE A 263 13.64 9.21 3.93
C ILE A 263 12.99 10.27 4.83
N ALA A 264 12.61 9.89 6.05
CA ALA A 264 11.96 10.79 7.00
C ALA A 264 12.81 12.03 7.32
N GLU A 265 14.11 11.87 7.50
CA GLU A 265 15.04 12.99 7.73
C GLU A 265 15.10 13.93 6.53
N THR A 266 15.10 13.38 5.32
CA THR A 266 15.08 14.17 4.07
C THR A 266 13.76 14.93 3.91
N GLU A 267 12.63 14.28 4.23
CA GLU A 267 11.28 14.86 4.09
C GLU A 267 10.93 15.84 5.22
N ALA A 268 11.54 15.69 6.40
CA ALA A 268 11.25 16.50 7.59
C ALA A 268 11.41 18.00 7.33
N HIS A 269 12.33 18.39 6.44
CA HIS A 269 12.52 19.79 6.05
C HIS A 269 11.29 20.41 5.37
N ARG A 270 10.43 19.59 4.75
CA ARG A 270 9.25 20.04 4.00
C ARG A 270 7.96 19.97 4.81
N ILE A 271 7.78 18.87 5.56
CA ILE A 271 6.49 18.55 6.20
C ILE A 271 6.58 18.46 7.73
N GLY A 272 7.78 18.55 8.30
CA GLY A 272 8.05 18.28 9.72
C GLY A 272 8.19 16.78 10.01
N LEU A 273 9.16 16.43 10.85
CA LEU A 273 9.52 15.03 11.15
C LEU A 273 8.32 14.20 11.66
N ASN A 274 7.44 14.82 12.44
CA ASN A 274 6.25 14.24 13.08
C ASN A 274 5.20 13.76 12.06
N ARG A 275 5.27 14.25 10.82
CA ARG A 275 4.33 13.95 9.74
C ARG A 275 4.92 13.00 8.70
N THR A 276 6.11 12.46 8.96
CA THR A 276 6.76 11.50 8.05
C THR A 276 6.22 10.08 8.26
N SER A 277 6.22 9.27 7.20
CA SER A 277 5.77 7.87 7.26
C SER A 277 6.43 7.09 8.39
N PHE A 278 7.75 7.23 8.55
CA PHE A 278 8.51 6.53 9.58
C PHE A 278 8.02 6.86 11.00
N VAL A 279 7.90 8.14 11.34
CA VAL A 279 7.54 8.54 12.71
C VAL A 279 6.10 8.15 13.04
N VAL A 280 5.16 8.38 12.11
CA VAL A 280 3.76 8.01 12.31
C VAL A 280 3.62 6.50 12.49
N LEU A 281 4.33 5.71 11.67
CA LEU A 281 4.32 4.25 11.75
C LEU A 281 4.90 3.76 13.09
N ILE A 282 6.10 4.20 13.47
CA ILE A 282 6.72 3.81 14.74
C ILE A 282 5.84 4.19 15.92
N GLN A 283 5.29 5.40 15.92
CA GLN A 283 4.44 5.86 17.01
C GLN A 283 3.19 4.99 17.14
N ALA A 284 2.54 4.63 16.03
CA ALA A 284 1.35 3.78 16.06
C ALA A 284 1.65 2.35 16.54
N LEU A 285 2.72 1.73 16.01
CA LEU A 285 3.09 0.36 16.38
C LEU A 285 3.51 0.27 17.85
N VAL A 286 4.36 1.19 18.31
CA VAL A 286 4.80 1.22 19.72
C VAL A 286 3.64 1.56 20.64
N ALA A 287 2.79 2.53 20.30
CA ALA A 287 1.61 2.83 21.10
C ALA A 287 0.69 1.60 21.23
N LYS A 288 0.58 0.78 20.18
CA LYS A 288 -0.17 -0.47 20.25
C LYS A 288 0.49 -1.46 21.21
N LEU A 289 1.78 -1.78 21.03
CA LEU A 289 2.53 -2.69 21.93
C LEU A 289 2.43 -2.31 23.42
N LEU A 290 2.39 -1.01 23.74
CA LEU A 290 2.32 -0.55 25.12
C LEU A 290 0.92 -0.65 25.74
N ARG A 291 -0.13 -0.50 24.92
CA ARG A 291 -1.52 -0.34 25.38
C ARG A 291 -2.36 -1.60 25.21
N SER A 292 -2.06 -2.48 24.25
CA SER A 292 -2.86 -3.68 24.03
C SER A 292 -2.59 -4.76 25.08
N SER A 293 -3.61 -5.57 25.33
CA SER A 293 -3.57 -6.76 26.18
C SER A 293 -3.50 -8.04 25.33
N MET A 294 -2.62 -8.07 24.32
CA MET A 294 -2.41 -9.26 23.49
C MET A 294 -1.75 -10.38 24.30
N ASP A 295 -1.79 -11.59 23.75
CA ASP A 295 -1.19 -12.76 24.38
C ASP A 295 0.31 -12.57 24.66
N LEU A 296 0.75 -13.01 25.84
CA LEU A 296 2.15 -12.88 26.26
C LEU A 296 3.08 -13.72 25.38
N ARG A 297 2.60 -14.84 24.82
CA ARG A 297 3.42 -15.64 23.88
C ARG A 297 3.59 -14.88 22.59
N PHE A 298 2.56 -14.19 22.09
CA PHE A 298 2.71 -13.29 20.94
C PHE A 298 3.75 -12.20 21.22
N TYR A 299 3.65 -11.49 22.35
CA TYR A 299 4.64 -10.47 22.70
C TYR A 299 6.06 -11.00 22.86
N ALA A 300 6.24 -12.19 23.41
CA ALA A 300 7.55 -12.82 23.50
C ALA A 300 8.22 -13.05 22.14
N HIS A 301 7.47 -13.11 21.04
CA HIS A 301 8.02 -13.20 19.69
C HIS A 301 8.23 -11.82 19.06
N VAL A 302 7.25 -10.93 19.20
CA VAL A 302 7.24 -9.66 18.45
C VAL A 302 8.02 -8.55 19.14
N VAL A 303 7.92 -8.39 20.46
CA VAL A 303 8.59 -7.28 21.17
C VAL A 303 10.11 -7.29 20.98
N PRO A 304 10.83 -8.43 21.09
CA PRO A 304 12.27 -8.46 20.87
C PRO A 304 12.68 -8.02 19.45
N ILE A 305 11.85 -8.30 18.44
CA ILE A 305 12.08 -7.87 17.05
C ILE A 305 12.03 -6.34 16.97
N TYR A 306 11.04 -5.70 17.58
CA TYR A 306 10.93 -4.24 17.60
C TYR A 306 12.12 -3.58 18.32
N VAL A 307 12.52 -4.11 19.47
CA VAL A 307 13.69 -3.58 20.19
C VAL A 307 14.95 -3.72 19.34
N SER A 308 15.19 -4.89 18.74
CA SER A 308 16.36 -5.15 17.88
C SER A 308 16.36 -4.28 16.61
N ALA A 309 15.21 -4.09 15.98
CA ALA A 309 15.08 -3.25 14.79
C ALA A 309 15.34 -1.77 15.12
N LEU A 310 14.73 -1.26 16.19
CA LEU A 310 14.85 0.15 16.59
C LEU A 310 16.24 0.49 17.10
N ILE A 311 16.86 -0.38 17.90
CA ILE A 311 18.15 -0.09 18.50
C ILE A 311 19.23 0.05 17.43
N LYS A 312 19.17 -0.78 16.37
CA LYS A 312 20.12 -0.75 15.25
C LYS A 312 20.10 0.56 14.46
N LEU A 313 19.05 1.37 14.58
CA LEU A 313 18.94 2.64 13.89
C LEU A 313 19.91 3.70 14.46
N PRO A 314 20.31 4.70 13.65
CA PRO A 314 21.06 5.86 14.12
C PRO A 314 20.39 6.51 15.33
N TYR A 315 21.20 6.94 16.29
CA TYR A 315 20.69 7.55 17.51
C TYR A 315 19.87 8.81 17.21
N ARG A 316 18.61 8.78 17.64
CA ARG A 316 17.69 9.91 17.66
C ARG A 316 16.88 9.85 18.95
N MET A 317 16.67 11.00 19.59
CA MET A 317 15.90 11.09 20.84
C MET A 317 14.52 10.43 20.75
N PHE A 318 13.84 10.58 19.61
CA PHE A 318 12.56 9.90 19.36
C PHE A 318 12.68 8.37 19.43
N ILE A 319 13.62 7.78 18.70
CA ILE A 319 13.84 6.33 18.65
C ILE A 319 14.21 5.81 20.03
N TYR A 320 15.18 6.47 20.68
CA TYR A 320 15.63 6.14 22.02
C TYR A 320 14.47 6.15 23.04
N SER A 321 13.62 7.19 23.01
CA SER A 321 12.42 7.27 23.86
C SER A 321 11.45 6.10 23.61
N ARG A 322 11.23 5.71 22.35
CA ARG A 322 10.34 4.56 22.03
C ARG A 322 10.91 3.25 22.56
N ILE A 323 12.22 3.03 22.45
CA ILE A 323 12.86 1.83 23.01
C ILE A 323 12.68 1.80 24.53
N LYS A 324 12.94 2.92 25.21
CA LYS A 324 12.74 3.02 26.68
C LYS A 324 11.33 2.65 27.11
N ASP A 325 10.31 3.18 26.41
CA ASP A 325 8.93 2.90 26.75
C ASP A 325 8.62 1.40 26.66
N ILE A 326 9.15 0.71 25.63
CA ILE A 326 9.00 -0.74 25.46
C ILE A 326 9.72 -1.50 26.58
N LEU A 327 10.98 -1.16 26.87
CA LEU A 327 11.75 -1.83 27.92
C LEU A 327 11.06 -1.70 29.28
N ILE A 328 10.61 -0.51 29.63
CA ILE A 328 9.91 -0.26 30.90
C ILE A 328 8.60 -1.05 30.97
N LYS A 329 7.87 -1.19 29.86
CA LYS A 329 6.60 -1.94 29.83
C LYS A 329 6.79 -3.43 30.10
N PHE A 330 7.86 -4.03 29.58
CA PHE A 330 8.04 -5.49 29.57
C PHE A 330 9.13 -6.00 30.55
N VAL A 331 9.67 -5.13 31.41
CA VAL A 331 10.71 -5.49 32.38
C VAL A 331 10.29 -6.56 33.38
N GLU A 332 9.02 -6.59 33.78
CA GLU A 332 8.51 -7.56 34.76
C GLU A 332 8.10 -8.91 34.13
N GLU A 333 8.24 -9.06 32.80
CA GLU A 333 7.86 -10.28 32.06
C GLU A 333 9.12 -11.11 31.73
N PRO A 334 9.46 -12.16 32.49
CA PRO A 334 10.79 -12.78 32.44
C PRO A 334 11.16 -13.37 31.07
N THR A 335 10.20 -14.02 30.40
CA THR A 335 10.41 -14.62 29.07
C THR A 335 10.70 -13.56 28.01
N ILE A 336 10.02 -12.41 28.08
CA ILE A 336 10.20 -11.31 27.14
C ILE A 336 11.52 -10.61 27.44
N MET A 337 11.80 -10.36 28.72
CA MET A 337 13.04 -9.76 29.20
C MET A 337 14.27 -10.55 28.73
N SER A 338 14.28 -11.87 28.94
CA SER A 338 15.36 -12.76 28.49
C SER A 338 15.60 -12.63 26.98
N ARG A 339 14.55 -12.73 26.16
CA ARG A 339 14.68 -12.63 24.69
C ARG A 339 15.15 -11.25 24.22
N ILE A 340 14.75 -10.19 24.92
CA ILE A 340 15.27 -8.84 24.64
C ILE A 340 16.76 -8.81 24.97
N SER A 341 17.17 -9.26 26.16
CA SER A 341 18.57 -9.30 26.58
C SER A 341 19.44 -10.12 25.62
N ASP A 342 18.95 -11.27 25.14
CA ASP A 342 19.64 -12.09 24.14
C ASP A 342 19.90 -11.30 22.85
N ASN A 343 18.88 -10.59 22.33
CA ASN A 343 19.02 -9.74 21.14
C ASN A 343 19.92 -8.52 21.35
N LEU A 344 20.11 -8.08 22.59
CA LEU A 344 20.95 -6.94 22.94
C LEU A 344 22.43 -7.32 23.10
N ALA A 345 22.74 -8.59 23.34
CA ALA A 345 24.09 -9.08 23.61
C ALA A 345 25.09 -8.79 22.48
N ASP A 346 24.61 -8.77 21.23
CA ASP A 346 25.45 -8.66 20.05
C ASP A 346 25.61 -7.22 19.53
N LEU A 347 25.21 -6.19 20.29
CA LEU A 347 25.03 -4.81 19.79
C LEU A 347 26.00 -3.75 20.35
N ASN A 348 27.20 -4.17 20.76
CA ASN A 348 28.19 -3.34 21.46
C ASN A 348 28.61 -2.04 20.74
N ASP A 349 28.45 -1.94 19.42
CA ASP A 349 28.87 -0.77 18.63
C ASP A 349 27.70 0.15 18.21
N VAL A 350 26.49 -0.09 18.71
CA VAL A 350 25.30 0.63 18.27
C VAL A 350 25.05 1.88 19.12
N GLY A 351 24.82 3.04 18.47
CA GLY A 351 24.66 4.33 19.15
C GLY A 351 23.55 4.36 20.21
N CYS A 352 22.38 3.77 19.93
CA CYS A 352 21.29 3.66 20.91
C CYS A 352 21.65 2.72 22.07
N TYR A 353 22.33 1.61 21.80
CA TYR A 353 22.79 0.67 22.82
C TYR A 353 23.72 1.35 23.82
N ASN A 354 24.72 2.08 23.31
CA ASN A 354 25.69 2.82 24.13
C ASN A 354 25.04 3.87 25.05
N GLN A 355 23.87 4.40 24.68
CA GLN A 355 23.10 5.32 25.52
C GLN A 355 22.21 4.58 26.53
N LEU A 356 21.70 3.39 26.20
CA LEU A 356 20.90 2.58 27.12
C LEU A 356 21.75 1.98 28.25
N VAL A 357 22.98 1.53 27.96
CA VAL A 357 23.90 1.01 28.98
C VAL A 357 24.26 2.06 30.03
N LYS A 358 24.33 3.33 29.63
CA LYS A 358 24.61 4.46 30.54
C LYS A 358 23.40 4.88 31.38
N GLU A 359 22.24 4.27 31.16
CA GLU A 359 21.01 4.78 31.73
C GLU A 359 20.93 4.49 33.24
N THR A 360 20.32 5.41 33.99
CA THR A 360 20.24 5.32 35.46
C THR A 360 18.96 4.68 35.97
N ASP A 361 17.94 4.51 35.13
CA ASP A 361 16.69 3.86 35.53
C ASP A 361 16.95 2.37 35.85
N PRO A 362 16.72 1.93 37.10
CA PRO A 362 17.02 0.56 37.51
C PRO A 362 16.21 -0.48 36.74
N ARG A 363 15.03 -0.12 36.22
CA ARG A 363 14.21 -1.03 35.39
C ARG A 363 14.88 -1.32 34.06
N ILE A 364 15.54 -0.33 33.47
CA ILE A 364 16.26 -0.50 32.20
C ILE A 364 17.56 -1.28 32.43
N ARG A 365 18.25 -1.04 33.55
CA ARG A 365 19.50 -1.74 33.88
C ARG A 365 19.34 -3.25 34.00
N ARG A 366 18.19 -3.73 34.48
CA ARG A 366 17.87 -5.17 34.56
C ARG A 366 18.07 -5.92 33.24
N PHE A 367 17.92 -5.27 32.08
CA PHE A 367 18.14 -5.91 30.79
C PHE A 367 19.63 -6.17 30.47
N PHE A 368 20.54 -5.50 31.16
CA PHE A 368 21.99 -5.58 30.96
C PHE A 368 22.69 -6.34 32.10
N ASP A 369 22.11 -6.32 33.30
CA ASP A 369 22.66 -7.01 34.48
C ASP A 369 22.53 -8.55 34.40
N VAL A 370 21.65 -9.10 33.55
CA VAL A 370 21.47 -10.55 33.32
C VAL A 370 22.74 -11.22 32.77
N GLN A 371 23.64 -10.46 32.15
CA GLN A 371 24.89 -10.97 31.59
C GLN A 371 26.03 -11.11 32.61
N GLY A 372 25.85 -10.63 33.85
CA GLY A 372 26.89 -10.64 34.90
C GLY A 372 26.95 -11.89 35.78
N SER A 373 26.14 -12.92 35.49
CA SER A 373 25.99 -14.11 36.36
C SER A 373 26.27 -15.43 35.62
N THR A 374 27.38 -15.48 34.89
CA THR A 374 28.04 -16.72 34.47
C THR A 374 29.48 -16.73 34.93
#